data_AF-A0A066VQ59-F1
#
_entry.id   AF-A0A066VQ59-F1
#
_cell.length_a   1.000
_cell.length_b   1.000
_cell.length_c   1.000
_cell.angle_alpha   90.00
_cell.angle_beta   90.00
_cell.angle_gamma   90.00
#
_symmetry.space_group_name_H-M   'P 1'
#
loop_
_entity.id
_entity.type
_entity.pdbx_description
1 polymer ?
#
loop_
_entity_poly.entity_id
_entity_poly.type
_entity_poly.pdbx_seq_one_letter_code
_entity_poly.pdbx_strand_id
1 'polypeptide(L)'
;MSKPVPWGRGILGGAAIVALGWAIMKGTTPSEKEFYDKLSPDLKRQVDQQRQAAARKAALAEQIARAREQDDSGPVWAASKEARDSRPPPRR
;
A
#
# COMPACT_ATOMS: atom_id res chain seq x y z
N MET A 1 12.17 -45.29 23.36
CA MET A 1 11.44 -44.20 24.04
C MET A 1 11.73 -42.89 23.34
N SER A 2 10.77 -42.36 22.57
CA SER A 2 10.92 -41.06 21.90
C SER A 2 10.52 -39.94 22.87
N LYS A 3 11.41 -38.98 23.12
CA LYS A 3 11.10 -37.82 23.98
C LYS A 3 10.14 -36.88 23.24
N PRO A 4 9.07 -36.38 23.89
CA PRO A 4 8.17 -35.42 23.25
C PRO A 4 8.94 -34.15 22.92
N VAL A 5 8.79 -33.68 21.67
CA VAL A 5 9.42 -32.44 21.19
C VAL A 5 8.84 -31.25 21.99
N PRO A 6 9.67 -30.41 22.64
CA PRO A 6 9.20 -29.35 23.52
C PRO A 6 8.74 -28.11 22.73
N TRP A 7 7.64 -28.24 22.00
CA TRP A 7 7.10 -27.24 21.09
C TRP A 7 6.87 -25.86 21.75
N GLY A 8 6.47 -25.84 23.02
CA GLY A 8 6.27 -24.61 23.79
C GLY A 8 7.54 -23.77 23.96
N ARG A 9 8.72 -24.38 24.10
CA ARG A 9 9.99 -23.64 24.17
C ARG A 9 10.34 -23.00 22.83
N GLY A 10 10.03 -23.68 21.73
CA GLY A 10 10.23 -23.15 20.37
C GLY A 10 9.34 -21.93 20.10
N ILE A 11 8.06 -22.00 20.46
CA ILE A 11 7.13 -20.88 20.31
C ILE A 11 7.54 -19.67 21.15
N LEU A 12 7.91 -19.91 22.42
CA LEU A 12 8.32 -18.84 23.31
C LEU A 12 9.59 -18.15 22.80
N GLY A 13 10.58 -18.93 22.34
CA GLY A 13 11.81 -18.40 21.73
C GLY A 13 11.54 -17.61 20.46
N GLY A 14 10.66 -18.11 19.57
CA GLY A 14 10.27 -17.41 18.35
C GLY A 14 9.55 -16.09 18.63
N ALA A 15 8.59 -16.10 19.56
CA ALA A 15 7.89 -14.89 19.99
C ALA A 15 8.84 -13.85 20.59
N ALA A 16 9.83 -14.29 21.38
CA ALA A 16 10.84 -13.41 21.96
C ALA A 16 11.70 -12.73 20.88
N ILE A 17 12.12 -13.47 19.84
CA ILE A 17 12.90 -12.92 18.72
C ILE A 17 12.08 -11.89 17.94
N VAL A 18 10.80 -12.18 17.66
CA VAL A 18 9.91 -11.24 16.95
C VAL A 18 9.68 -9.98 17.77
N ALA A 19 9.43 -10.11 19.07
CA ALA A 19 9.25 -8.97 19.98
C ALA A 19 10.53 -8.12 20.07
N LEU A 20 11.70 -8.75 20.10
CA LEU A 20 12.99 -8.06 20.07
C LEU A 20 13.18 -7.27 18.77
N GLY A 21 12.89 -7.88 17.62
CA GLY A 21 12.95 -7.20 16.33
C GLY A 21 12.00 -5.99 16.24
N TRP A 22 10.77 -6.16 16.73
CA TRP A 22 9.80 -5.06 16.80
C TRP A 22 10.24 -3.93 17.74
N ALA A 23 10.82 -4.26 18.89
CA ALA A 23 11.34 -3.27 19.83
C ALA A 23 12.50 -2.47 19.24
N ILE A 24 13.41 -3.12 18.51
CA ILE A 24 14.49 -2.44 17.78
C ILE A 24 13.89 -1.51 16.72
N MET A 25 12.93 -1.98 15.92
CA MET A 25 12.27 -1.17 14.90
C MET A 25 11.55 0.05 15.50
N LYS A 26 10.87 -0.12 16.64
CA LYS A 26 10.21 0.96 17.38
C LYS A 26 11.22 1.95 17.99
N GLY A 27 12.40 1.48 18.41
CA GLY A 27 13.45 2.34 18.94
C GLY A 27 14.16 3.17 17.87
N THR A 28 14.31 2.63 16.66
CA THR A 28 15.01 3.30 15.56
C THR A 28 14.08 4.15 14.69
N THR A 29 12.78 3.86 14.67
CA THR A 29 11.79 4.60 13.89
C THR A 29 10.90 5.39 14.86
N PRO A 30 10.98 6.73 14.92
CA PRO A 30 10.09 7.52 15.76
C PRO A 30 8.63 7.24 15.38
N SER A 31 7.75 7.16 16.38
CA SER A 31 6.32 7.02 16.11
C SER A 31 5.83 8.21 15.27
N GLU A 32 4.77 8.02 14.48
CA GLU A 32 4.26 9.11 13.63
C GLU A 32 4.03 10.39 14.46
N LYS A 33 3.44 10.26 15.65
CA LYS A 33 3.14 11.41 16.52
C LYS A 33 4.40 12.13 16.98
N GLU A 34 5.43 11.40 17.43
CA GLU A 34 6.72 11.97 17.81
C GLU A 34 7.47 12.56 16.62
N PHE A 35 7.31 11.97 15.43
CA PHE A 35 7.85 12.53 14.19
C PHE A 35 7.19 13.87 13.89
N TYR A 36 5.84 13.94 13.86
CA TYR A 36 5.10 15.20 13.66
C TYR A 36 5.49 16.25 14.69
N ASP A 37 5.59 15.90 15.97
CA ASP A 37 5.89 16.86 17.03
C ASP A 37 7.31 17.44 16.90
N LYS A 38 8.26 16.66 16.38
CA LYS A 38 9.63 17.11 16.06
C LYS A 38 9.72 17.94 14.78
N LEU A 39 8.67 17.96 13.93
CA LEU A 39 8.68 18.78 12.72
C LEU A 39 8.54 20.27 13.07
N SER A 40 9.31 21.10 12.36
CA SER A 40 9.12 22.54 12.36
C SER A 40 7.72 22.90 11.83
N PRO A 41 7.16 24.06 12.21
CA PRO A 41 5.81 24.46 11.80
C PRO A 41 5.64 24.51 10.28
N ASP A 42 6.71 24.75 9.51
CA ASP A 42 6.64 24.72 8.05
C ASP A 42 6.53 23.29 7.49
N LEU A 43 7.31 22.34 8.00
CA LEU A 43 7.21 20.94 7.60
C LEU A 43 5.86 20.33 8.00
N LYS A 44 5.29 20.72 9.15
CA LYS A 44 3.93 20.32 9.53
C LYS A 44 2.92 20.70 8.45
N ARG A 45 2.97 21.95 7.93
CA ARG A 45 2.08 22.40 6.85
C ARG A 45 2.26 21.58 5.58
N GLN A 46 3.50 21.26 5.19
CA GLN A 46 3.75 20.46 3.98
C GLN A 46 3.16 19.05 4.11
N VAL A 47 3.32 18.43 5.28
CA VAL A 47 2.76 17.11 5.51
C VAL A 47 1.23 17.14 5.57
N ASP A 48 0.64 18.18 6.17
CA ASP A 48 -0.81 18.38 6.13
C ASP A 48 -1.33 18.60 4.70
N GLN A 49 -0.60 19.34 3.87
CA GLN A 49 -0.92 19.50 2.44
C GLN A 49 -0.87 18.16 1.71
N GLN A 50 0.13 17.31 1.97
CA GLN A 50 0.19 15.97 1.41
C GLN A 50 -0.95 15.07 1.89
N ARG A 51 -1.31 15.13 3.18
CA ARG A 51 -2.46 14.40 3.73
C ARG A 51 -3.77 14.83 3.07
N GLN A 52 -3.97 16.13 2.89
CA GLN A 52 -5.13 16.66 2.17
C GLN A 52 -5.16 16.24 0.71
N ALA A 53 -4.00 16.24 0.03
CA ALA A 53 -3.90 15.77 -1.34
C ALA A 53 -4.20 14.27 -1.47
N ALA A 54 -3.71 13.45 -0.53
CA ALA A 54 -3.98 12.02 -0.48
C ALA A 54 -5.47 11.73 -0.25
N ALA A 55 -6.12 12.44 0.67
CA ALA A 55 -7.55 12.31 0.93
C ALA A 55 -8.40 12.64 -0.30
N ARG A 56 -8.06 13.71 -1.04
CA ARG A 56 -8.73 14.07 -2.30
C ARG A 56 -8.57 13.00 -3.37
N LYS A 57 -7.37 12.42 -3.49
CA LYS A 57 -7.10 11.32 -4.43
C LYS A 57 -7.88 10.06 -4.07
N ALA A 58 -7.98 9.72 -2.78
CA ALA A 58 -8.78 8.58 -2.32
C ALA A 58 -10.26 8.76 -2.66
N ALA A 59 -10.84 9.93 -2.38
CA ALA A 59 -12.23 10.23 -2.73
C ALA A 59 -12.49 10.17 -4.24
N LEU A 60 -11.55 10.66 -5.07
CA LEU A 60 -11.65 10.55 -6.52
C LEU A 60 -11.51 9.10 -7.01
N ALA A 61 -10.58 8.33 -6.43
CA ALA A 61 -10.40 6.93 -6.75
C ALA A 61 -11.65 6.10 -6.45
N GLU A 62 -12.33 6.38 -5.33
CA GLU A 62 -13.62 5.75 -5.00
C GLU A 62 -14.73 6.11 -6.00
N GLN A 63 -14.75 7.36 -6.49
CA GLN A 63 -15.72 7.75 -7.52
C GLN A 63 -15.43 7.06 -8.85
N ILE A 64 -14.17 6.95 -9.24
CA ILE A 64 -13.76 6.22 -10.45
C ILE A 64 -14.06 4.73 -10.31
N ALA A 65 -13.83 4.14 -9.14
CA ALA A 65 -14.15 2.74 -8.87
C ALA A 65 -15.66 2.49 -9.00
N ARG A 66 -16.49 3.35 -8.38
CA ARG A 66 -17.96 3.28 -8.50
C ARG A 66 -18.43 3.45 -9.95
N ALA A 67 -17.84 4.38 -10.70
CA ALA A 67 -18.17 4.57 -12.11
C ALA A 67 -17.80 3.36 -12.98
N ARG A 68 -16.66 2.71 -12.70
CA ARG A 68 -16.25 1.47 -13.39
C ARG A 68 -17.17 0.28 -13.12
N GLU A 69 -17.76 0.20 -11.92
CA GLU A 69 -18.69 -0.88 -11.57
C GLU A 69 -20.08 -0.69 -12.21
N GLN A 70 -20.46 0.55 -12.51
CA GLN A 70 -21.77 0.87 -13.10
C GLN A 70 -21.75 0.85 -14.63
N ASP A 71 -20.58 0.96 -15.26
CA ASP A 71 -20.42 1.02 -16.71
C ASP A 71 -19.72 -0.25 -17.22
N ASP A 72 -20.52 -1.25 -17.61
CA ASP A 72 -20.06 -2.49 -18.26
C ASP A 72 -19.46 -2.25 -19.66
N SER A 73 -19.63 -1.03 -20.20
CA SER A 73 -18.98 -0.63 -21.44
C SER A 73 -17.57 -0.12 -21.13
N GLY A 74 -16.56 -0.87 -21.60
CA GLY A 74 -15.15 -0.50 -21.38
C GLY A 74 -14.87 0.95 -21.80
N PRO A 75 -13.88 1.62 -21.18
CA PRO A 75 -13.68 3.05 -21.36
C PRO A 75 -13.45 3.40 -22.84
N VAL A 76 -14.01 4.51 -23.32
CA VAL A 76 -14.02 4.92 -24.75
C VAL A 76 -12.62 4.93 -25.41
N TRP A 77 -11.56 5.20 -24.65
CA TRP A 77 -10.18 5.17 -25.13
C TRP A 77 -9.61 3.75 -25.35
N ALA A 78 -10.23 2.71 -24.80
CA ALA A 78 -9.86 1.32 -25.06
C ALA A 78 -10.11 0.93 -26.52
N ALA A 79 -11.19 1.44 -27.13
CA ALA A 79 -11.48 1.24 -28.55
C ALA A 79 -10.37 1.82 -29.46
N SER A 80 -9.68 2.88 -29.02
CA SER A 80 -8.55 3.45 -29.76
C SER A 80 -7.26 2.62 -29.68
N LYS A 81 -7.09 1.73 -28.69
CA LYS A 81 -5.96 0.77 -28.68
C LYS A 81 -6.13 -0.30 -29.76
N GLU A 82 -7.36 -0.75 -29.97
CA GLU A 82 -7.70 -1.77 -30.98
C GLU A 82 -7.48 -1.24 -32.40
N ALA A 83 -7.85 0.03 -32.64
CA ALA A 83 -7.58 0.72 -33.90
C ALA A 83 -6.09 0.96 -34.21
N ARG A 84 -5.19 0.82 -33.22
CA ARG A 84 -3.73 0.95 -33.42
C ARG A 84 -3.02 -0.38 -33.70
N ASP A 85 -3.71 -1.53 -33.59
CA ASP A 85 -3.13 -2.83 -33.95
C ASP A 85 -3.02 -2.93 -35.48
N SER A 86 -1.93 -2.37 -36.00
CA SER A 86 -1.64 -2.19 -37.42
C SER A 86 -1.04 -3.45 -38.03
N ARG A 87 -1.67 -4.62 -37.82
CA ARG A 87 -1.17 -5.86 -38.44
C ARG A 87 -1.60 -5.87 -39.92
N PRO A 88 -0.65 -5.90 -40.86
CA PRO A 88 -1.01 -6.00 -42.28
C PRO A 88 -1.70 -7.34 -42.54
N PRO A 89 -2.73 -7.40 -43.39
CA PRO A 89 -3.40 -8.65 -43.74
C PRO A 89 -2.41 -9.63 -44.42
N PRO A 90 -2.52 -10.95 -44.16
CA PRO A 90 -1.60 -11.94 -44.71
C PRO A 90 -1.72 -11.98 -46.24
N ARG A 91 -0.56 -11.88 -46.92
CA ARG A 91 -0.46 -11.99 -48.37
C ARG A 91 -0.82 -13.42 -48.79
N ARG A 92 -1.83 -13.56 -49.65
CA ARG A 92 -2.15 -14.80 -50.39
C ARG A 92 -1.32 -14.88 -51.67
#